data_AF-L7E5Z3-F1
#
_entry.id   AF-L7E5Z3-F1
#
_cell.length_a   1.000
_cell.length_b   1.000
_cell.length_c   1.000
_cell.angle_alpha   90.00
_cell.angle_beta   90.00
_cell.angle_gamma   90.00
#
_symmetry.space_group_name_H-M   'P 1'
#
loop_
_entity.id
_entity.type
_entity.pdbx_description
1 polymer ?
#
loop_
_entity_poly.entity_id
_entity_poly.type
_entity_poly.pdbx_seq_one_letter_code
_entity_poly.pdbx_strand_id
1 'polypeptide(L)'
;MNILMISSTFLYPPSKGGTQGRTFNLLKYLSKNHDITVIVQSNADVRDEEVDKLGKFVSELVVFTRPRYAKTGIIAKLQRLAQLL
;
A
#
# COMPACT_ATOMS: atom_id res chain seq x y z
N MET A 1 -10.47 2.83 18.97
CA MET A 1 -9.62 1.60 18.86
C MET A 1 -8.58 1.86 17.79
N ASN A 2 -7.39 1.29 17.93
CA ASN A 2 -6.28 1.51 17.00
C ASN A 2 -6.24 0.37 15.99
N ILE A 3 -6.22 0.70 14.69
CA ILE A 3 -6.24 -0.26 13.60
C ILE A 3 -4.95 -0.11 12.80
N LEU A 4 -4.24 -1.23 12.61
CA LEU A 4 -3.14 -1.32 11.65
C LEU A 4 -3.64 -1.98 10.38
N MET A 5 -3.50 -1.29 9.25
CA MET A 5 -3.89 -1.80 7.93
C MET A 5 -2.66 -1.92 7.02
N ILE A 6 -2.43 -3.10 6.47
CA ILE A 6 -1.28 -3.39 5.61
C ILE A 6 -1.80 -3.76 4.21
N SER A 7 -1.31 -3.07 3.18
CA SER A 7 -1.72 -3.31 1.79
C SER A 7 -0.54 -3.29 0.82
N SER A 8 -0.45 -4.31 -0.04
CA SER A 8 0.49 -4.34 -1.17
C SER A 8 0.03 -3.49 -2.37
N THR A 9 -1.20 -3.00 -2.33
CA THR A 9 -1.80 -2.19 -3.40
C THR A 9 -2.08 -0.80 -2.86
N PHE A 10 -1.66 0.22 -3.60
CA PHE A 10 -1.95 1.60 -3.23
C PHE A 10 -3.45 1.89 -3.25
N LEU A 11 -3.96 2.54 -2.19
CA LEU A 11 -5.40 2.62 -1.89
C LEU A 11 -6.09 3.84 -2.52
N TYR A 12 -5.38 4.70 -3.25
CA TYR A 12 -5.94 5.92 -3.84
C TYR A 12 -5.42 6.14 -5.27
N PRO A 13 -6.19 6.76 -6.18
CA PRO A 13 -7.60 7.13 -6.08
C PRO A 13 -8.54 5.91 -6.17
N PRO A 14 -9.76 6.01 -5.63
CA PRO A 14 -10.74 4.92 -5.68
C PRO A 14 -11.22 4.58 -7.10
N SER A 15 -10.84 5.36 -8.12
CA SER A 15 -11.20 5.18 -9.52
C SER A 15 -10.28 4.21 -10.28
N LYS A 16 -9.11 3.83 -9.74
CA LYS A 16 -8.12 2.98 -10.43
C LYS A 16 -8.45 1.47 -10.42
N GLY A 17 -9.53 1.03 -9.74
CA GLY A 17 -10.04 -0.34 -9.85
C GLY A 17 -10.98 -0.78 -8.72
N GLY A 18 -11.75 -1.85 -8.94
CA GLY A 18 -12.79 -2.30 -8.00
C GLY A 18 -12.28 -2.77 -6.63
N THR A 19 -11.09 -3.36 -6.56
CA THR A 19 -10.48 -3.73 -5.27
C THR A 19 -9.95 -2.51 -4.52
N GLN A 20 -9.33 -1.56 -5.23
CA GLN A 20 -8.85 -0.31 -4.63
C GLN A 20 -10.01 0.51 -4.09
N GLY A 21 -11.08 0.68 -4.89
CA GLY A 21 -12.27 1.42 -4.50
C GLY A 21 -12.98 0.87 -3.27
N ARG A 22 -13.18 -0.46 -3.19
CA ARG A 22 -13.78 -1.10 -2.00
C ARG A 22 -12.92 -0.90 -0.75
N THR A 23 -11.62 -1.11 -0.89
CA THR A 23 -10.66 -1.01 0.22
C THR A 23 -10.55 0.42 0.74
N PHE A 24 -10.50 1.40 -0.17
CA PHE A 24 -10.50 2.82 0.18
C PHE A 24 -11.78 3.26 0.88
N ASN A 25 -12.95 2.83 0.39
CA ASN A 25 -14.22 3.20 1.01
C ASN A 25 -14.37 2.57 2.40
N LEU A 26 -13.87 1.34 2.60
CA LEU A 26 -13.80 0.73 3.92
C LEU A 26 -12.88 1.53 4.85
N LEU A 27 -11.67 1.88 4.41
CA LEU A 27 -10.74 2.73 5.16
C LEU A 27 -11.41 4.04 5.58
N LYS A 28 -12.02 4.75 4.63
CA LYS A 28 -12.73 6.02 4.85
C LYS A 28 -13.90 5.88 5.82
N TYR A 29 -14.58 4.73 5.85
CA TYR A 29 -15.65 4.48 6.80
C TYR A 29 -15.10 4.25 8.20
N LEU A 30 -14.06 3.41 8.34
CA LEU A 30 -13.43 3.08 9.62
C LEU A 30 -12.75 4.31 10.24
N SER A 31 -12.12 5.16 9.43
CA SER A 31 -11.40 6.35 9.90
C SER A 31 -12.28 7.37 10.62
N LYS A 32 -13.61 7.25 10.53
CA LYS A 32 -14.55 8.12 11.23
C LYS A 32 -14.50 7.93 12.76
N ASN A 33 -14.26 6.70 13.20
CA ASN A 33 -14.39 6.30 14.61
C ASN A 33 -13.14 5.59 15.15
N HIS A 34 -12.16 5.34 14.29
CA HIS A 34 -10.95 4.59 14.62
C HIS A 34 -9.71 5.37 14.22
N ASP A 35 -8.69 5.27 15.05
CA ASP A 35 -7.35 5.73 14.75
C ASP A 35 -6.69 4.65 13.87
N ILE A 36 -6.22 5.03 12.68
CA ILE A 36 -5.73 4.08 11.68
C ILE A 36 -4.33 4.47 11.25
N THR A 37 -3.40 3.51 11.38
CA THR A 37 -2.11 3.53 10.71
C THR A 37 -2.20 2.66 9.46
N VAL A 38 -1.86 3.22 8.31
CA VAL A 38 -1.79 2.50 7.04
C VAL A 38 -0.34 2.32 6.63
N ILE A 39 0.04 1.06 6.39
CA ILE A 39 1.28 0.69 5.72
C ILE A 39 0.92 0.24 4.31
N VAL A 40 1.43 0.94 3.31
CA VAL A 40 1.06 0.68 1.92
C VAL A 40 2.26 0.67 0.99
N GLN A 41 2.19 -0.19 -0.03
CA GLN A 41 3.18 -0.19 -1.10
C GLN A 41 2.72 0.72 -2.26
N SER A 42 3.58 1.64 -2.69
CA SER A 42 3.37 2.46 -3.89
C SER A 42 4.02 1.84 -5.13
N ASN A 43 3.44 2.11 -6.31
CA ASN A 43 4.03 1.78 -7.61
C ASN A 43 4.51 3.06 -8.31
N ALA A 44 5.10 2.92 -9.51
CA ALA A 44 5.65 4.05 -10.26
C ALA A 44 4.59 5.05 -10.76
N ASP A 45 3.31 4.68 -10.72
CA ASP A 45 2.18 5.50 -11.20
C ASP A 45 1.47 6.24 -10.06
N VAL A 46 1.95 6.08 -8.82
CA VAL A 46 1.47 6.84 -7.66
C VAL A 46 2.18 8.18 -7.65
N ARG A 47 1.40 9.25 -7.59
CA ARG A 47 1.91 10.62 -7.48
C ARG A 47 1.89 11.09 -6.03
N ASP A 48 2.73 12.06 -5.71
CA ASP A 48 2.79 12.64 -4.36
C ASP A 48 1.44 13.22 -3.93
N GLU A 49 0.67 13.81 -4.85
CA GLU A 49 -0.67 14.32 -4.52
C GLU A 49 -1.66 13.21 -4.16
N GLU A 50 -1.44 11.98 -4.64
CA GLU A 50 -2.24 10.81 -4.28
C GLU A 50 -1.87 10.29 -2.89
N VAL A 51 -0.60 10.41 -2.50
CA VAL A 51 -0.11 10.12 -1.14
C VAL A 51 -0.70 11.12 -0.15
N ASP A 52 -0.62 12.42 -0.46
CA ASP A 52 -1.18 13.47 0.39
C ASP A 52 -2.69 13.31 0.59
N LYS A 53 -3.42 12.94 -0.48
CA LYS A 53 -4.86 12.70 -0.39
C LYS A 53 -5.19 11.49 0.45
N LEU A 54 -4.43 10.39 0.35
CA LEU A 54 -4.63 9.21 1.19
C LEU A 54 -4.35 9.52 2.67
N GLY A 55 -3.29 10.31 2.94
CA GLY A 55 -2.90 10.71 4.29
C GLY A 55 -4.00 11.45 5.07
N LYS A 56 -4.90 12.15 4.37
CA LYS A 56 -6.03 12.87 5.01
C LYS A 56 -7.09 11.96 5.65
N PHE A 57 -7.08 10.66 5.35
CA PHE A 57 -8.05 9.70 5.86
C PHE A 57 -7.51 8.84 7.01
N VAL A 58 -6.25 9.04 7.41
CA VAL A 58 -5.56 8.16 8.37
C VAL A 58 -4.74 9.02 9.32
N SER A 59 -4.41 8.47 10.48
CA SER A 59 -3.57 9.19 11.45
C SER A 59 -2.09 9.09 11.11
N GLU A 60 -1.69 7.95 10.54
CA GLU A 60 -0.34 7.71 10.08
C GLU A 60 -0.35 6.95 8.75
N LEU A 61 0.48 7.40 7.81
CA LEU A 61 0.66 6.78 6.50
C LEU A 61 2.14 6.47 6.28
N VAL A 62 2.47 5.19 6.20
CA VAL A 62 3.80 4.70 5.85
C VAL A 62 3.77 4.14 4.44
N VAL A 63 4.52 4.77 3.53
CA VAL A 63 4.58 4.38 2.12
C VAL A 63 5.92 3.72 1.81
N PHE A 64 5.86 2.48 1.30
CA PHE A 64 7.03 1.76 0.79
C PHE A 64 7.01 1.77 -0.73
N THR A 65 8.05 2.29 -1.37
CA THR A 65 8.18 2.19 -2.83
C THR A 65 8.48 0.75 -3.22
N ARG A 66 7.71 0.21 -4.17
CA ARG A 66 8.04 -1.11 -4.74
C ARG A 66 9.39 -1.01 -5.47
N PRO A 67 10.36 -1.91 -5.19
CA PRO A 67 11.61 -1.93 -5.93
C PRO A 67 11.31 -2.14 -7.42
N ARG A 68 11.87 -1.27 -8.27
CA ARG A 68 11.59 -1.20 -9.71
C ARG A 68 12.02 -2.46 -10.48
N TYR A 69 12.82 -3.32 -9.86
CA TYR A 69 13.29 -4.59 -10.41
C TYR A 69 13.42 -5.64 -9.30
N ALA A 70 12.52 -6.60 -9.25
CA ALA A 70 12.97 -7.95 -8.94
C ALA A 70 13.49 -8.51 -10.27
N LYS A 71 14.78 -8.83 -10.39
CA LYS A 71 15.27 -9.59 -11.55
C LYS A 71 14.42 -10.86 -11.64
N THR A 72 13.48 -10.91 -12.57
CA THR A 72 12.61 -12.05 -12.75
C THR A 72 13.34 -13.05 -13.62
N GLY A 73 13.69 -14.19 -13.02
CA GLY A 73 14.41 -15.28 -13.68
C GLY A 73 14.67 -16.43 -12.71
N ILE A 74 14.87 -17.64 -13.24
CA ILE A 74 15.09 -18.86 -12.42
C ILE A 74 16.33 -18.67 -11.52
N ILE A 75 17.39 -18.06 -12.04
CA ILE A 75 18.63 -17.78 -11.32
C ILE A 75 18.38 -16.83 -10.12
N ALA A 76 17.60 -15.77 -10.31
CA ALA A 76 17.29 -14.83 -9.24
C ALA A 76 16.36 -15.43 -8.16
N LYS A 77 15.50 -16.40 -8.54
CA LYS A 77 14.69 -17.16 -7.57
C LYS A 77 15.57 -18.07 -6.70
N LEU A 78 16.53 -18.79 -7.29
CA LEU A 78 17.47 -19.64 -6.55
C LEU A 78 18.36 -18.82 -5.61
N GLN A 79 18.84 -17.66 -6.05
CA GLN A 79 19.66 -16.77 -5.22
C GLN A 79 18.90 -16.24 -3.99
N ARG A 80 17.60 -15.94 -4.11
CA ARG A 80 16.75 -15.56 -2.97
C ARG A 80 16.52 -16.71 -1.99
N LEU A 81 16.42 -17.96 -2.48
CA LEU A 81 16.26 -19.13 -1.62
C LEU A 81 17.53 -19.38 -0.79
N ALA A 82 18.70 -19.21 -1.41
CA ALA A 82 19.99 -19.36 -0.73
C ALA A 82 20.25 -18.30 0.36
N GLN A 83 19.64 -17.10 0.28
CA GLN A 83 19.72 -16.09 1.34
C GLN A 83 18.85 -16.40 2.58
N LEU A 84 17.97 -17.39 2.50
CA LEU A 84 17.05 -17.78 3.58
C LEU A 84 17.47 -19.09 4.28
N LEU A 85 18.54 -19.72 3.81
CA LEU A 85 19.19 -20.92 4.35
C LEU A 85 20.49 -20.52 5.06
#